data_AF-A9B2H6-F1
#
_entry.id   AF-A9B2H6-F1
#
_cell.length_a   1.000
_cell.length_b   1.000
_cell.length_c   1.000
_cell.angle_alpha   90.00
_cell.angle_beta   90.00
_cell.angle_gamma   90.00
#
_symmetry.space_group_name_H-M   'P 1'
#
loop_
_entity.id
_entity.type
_entity.pdbx_description
1 polymer ?
#
loop_
_entity_poly.entity_id
_entity_poly.type
_entity_poly.pdbx_seq_one_letter_code
_entity_poly.pdbx_strand_id
1 'polypeptide(L)'
;MAHTDATIKAVMLEELLETATVLGWTDVSNAGYNAALRRTLRRLNLATTEASTNDPLLETVAIIEVWRSVANATVTAINFEADGGTFNRKDMHDHAVRMVKQLEAEFVTNQPVVIEEAPMSGTLDTFSRW
;
A
#
# COMPACT_ATOMS: atom_id res chain seq x y z
N MET A 1 -4.34 -6.84 17.57
CA MET A 1 -4.31 -8.30 17.28
C MET A 1 -3.22 -8.47 16.25
N ALA A 2 -2.33 -9.45 16.36
CA ALA A 2 -1.30 -9.64 15.34
C ALA A 2 -1.97 -9.97 13.99
N HIS A 3 -1.63 -9.22 12.93
CA HIS A 3 -2.12 -9.52 11.60
C HIS A 3 -1.47 -10.78 11.03
N THR A 4 -2.29 -11.61 10.41
CA THR A 4 -1.87 -12.70 9.53
C THR A 4 -1.95 -12.26 8.07
N ASP A 5 -1.25 -12.98 7.19
CA ASP A 5 -1.38 -12.86 5.73
C ASP A 5 -2.84 -12.80 5.27
N ALA A 6 -3.71 -13.67 5.81
CA ALA A 6 -5.12 -13.73 5.44
C ALA A 6 -5.87 -12.45 5.84
N THR A 7 -5.62 -11.93 7.04
CA THR A 7 -6.25 -10.69 7.51
C THR A 7 -5.81 -9.48 6.69
N ILE A 8 -4.53 -9.39 6.30
CA ILE A 8 -4.06 -8.27 5.47
C ILE A 8 -4.65 -8.36 4.05
N LYS A 9 -4.78 -9.55 3.49
CA LYS A 9 -5.41 -9.72 2.17
C LYS A 9 -6.92 -9.42 2.22
N ALA A 10 -7.58 -9.67 3.35
CA ALA A 10 -8.97 -9.27 3.53
C ALA A 10 -9.12 -7.73 3.50
N VAL A 11 -8.24 -7.00 4.19
CA VAL A 11 -8.19 -5.53 4.13
C VAL A 11 -7.98 -5.04 2.69
N MET A 12 -7.05 -5.65 1.94
CA MET A 12 -6.84 -5.33 0.53
C MET A 12 -8.09 -5.58 -0.34
N LEU A 13 -8.81 -6.68 -0.10
CA LEU A 13 -10.04 -7.02 -0.82
C LEU A 13 -11.16 -6.02 -0.51
N GLU A 14 -11.33 -5.66 0.77
CA GLU A 14 -12.32 -4.67 1.21
C GLU A 14 -12.06 -3.31 0.56
N GLU A 15 -10.80 -2.89 0.45
CA GLU A 15 -10.42 -1.62 -0.17
C GLU A 15 -10.71 -1.56 -1.68
N LEU A 16 -10.60 -2.70 -2.39
CA LEU A 16 -10.87 -2.72 -3.83
C LEU A 16 -12.36 -2.60 -4.17
N LEU A 17 -13.26 -2.90 -3.23
CA LEU A 17 -14.72 -2.83 -3.41
C LEU A 17 -15.18 -3.46 -4.74
N GLU A 18 -15.95 -2.74 -5.55
CA GLU A 18 -16.47 -3.19 -6.85
C GLU A 18 -15.36 -3.51 -7.87
N THR A 19 -14.16 -2.91 -7.72
CA THR A 19 -13.01 -3.17 -8.60
C THR A 19 -12.57 -4.63 -8.51
N ALA A 20 -12.62 -5.22 -7.31
CA ALA A 20 -12.30 -6.64 -7.13
C ALA A 20 -13.25 -7.53 -7.94
N THR A 21 -14.55 -7.22 -7.93
CA THR A 21 -15.56 -7.95 -8.72
C THR A 21 -15.30 -7.83 -10.22
N VAL A 22 -15.03 -6.62 -10.72
CA VAL A 22 -14.75 -6.39 -12.15
C VAL A 22 -13.50 -7.13 -12.62
N LEU A 23 -12.48 -7.26 -11.76
CA LEU A 23 -11.26 -7.99 -12.06
C LEU A 23 -11.37 -9.51 -11.85
N GLY A 24 -12.45 -10.00 -11.23
CA GLY A 24 -12.55 -11.39 -10.78
C GLY A 24 -11.61 -11.72 -9.61
N TRP A 25 -11.21 -10.73 -8.83
CA TRP A 25 -10.35 -10.86 -7.65
C TRP A 25 -11.18 -10.97 -6.36
N THR A 26 -12.22 -11.80 -6.38
CA THR A 26 -13.20 -11.89 -5.28
C THR A 26 -12.75 -12.80 -4.12
N ASP A 27 -11.63 -13.50 -4.27
CA ASP A 27 -11.04 -14.36 -3.24
C ASP A 27 -9.64 -13.84 -2.87
N VAL A 28 -9.35 -13.74 -1.58
CA VAL A 28 -8.05 -13.37 -1.00
C VAL A 28 -6.92 -14.29 -1.43
N SER A 29 -7.21 -15.50 -1.93
CA SER A 29 -6.24 -16.43 -2.50
C SER A 29 -5.68 -15.99 -3.85
N ASN A 30 -6.30 -15.00 -4.51
CA ASN A 30 -5.89 -14.52 -5.83
C ASN A 30 -4.41 -14.10 -5.86
N ALA A 31 -3.72 -14.45 -6.96
CA ALA A 31 -2.31 -14.14 -7.17
C ALA A 31 -1.99 -12.64 -7.06
N GLY A 32 -2.95 -11.75 -7.38
CA GLY A 32 -2.84 -10.31 -7.22
C GLY A 32 -2.58 -9.89 -5.77
N TYR A 33 -3.35 -10.43 -4.81
CA TYR A 33 -3.17 -10.15 -3.38
C TYR A 33 -1.86 -10.74 -2.84
N ASN A 34 -1.48 -11.94 -3.28
CA ASN A 34 -0.19 -12.54 -2.90
C ASN A 34 1.01 -11.69 -3.38
N ALA A 35 0.91 -11.15 -4.60
CA ALA A 35 1.94 -10.27 -5.15
C ALA A 35 1.99 -8.93 -4.40
N ALA A 36 0.83 -8.33 -4.10
CA ALA A 36 0.72 -7.12 -3.31
C ALA A 36 1.35 -7.30 -1.92
N LEU A 37 0.96 -8.34 -1.19
CA LEU A 37 1.47 -8.63 0.16
C LEU A 37 2.99 -8.81 0.18
N ARG A 38 3.55 -9.53 -0.79
CA ARG A 38 5.01 -9.69 -0.91
C ARG A 38 5.73 -8.36 -1.12
N ARG A 39 5.15 -7.44 -1.89
CA ARG A 39 5.72 -6.09 -2.09
C ARG A 39 5.60 -5.25 -0.82
N THR A 40 4.48 -5.35 -0.10
CA THR A 40 4.27 -4.69 1.19
C THR A 40 5.34 -5.09 2.20
N LEU A 41 5.52 -6.39 2.43
CA LEU A 41 6.50 -6.91 3.37
C LEU A 41 7.92 -6.48 2.98
N ARG A 42 8.26 -6.54 1.68
CA ARG A 42 9.56 -6.06 1.18
C ARG A 42 9.75 -4.57 1.43
N ARG A 43 8.74 -3.74 1.19
CA ARG A 43 8.82 -2.29 1.32
C ARG A 43 8.97 -1.85 2.78
N LEU A 44 8.36 -2.60 3.70
CA LEU A 44 8.48 -2.40 5.14
C LEU A 44 9.66 -3.15 5.76
N ASN A 45 10.45 -3.88 4.96
CA ASN A 45 11.54 -4.73 5.41
C ASN A 45 11.12 -5.73 6.51
N LEU A 46 9.94 -6.34 6.34
CA LEU A 46 9.38 -7.35 7.25
C LEU A 46 9.53 -8.75 6.66
N ALA A 47 9.85 -9.72 7.52
CA ALA A 47 9.92 -11.13 7.12
C ALA A 47 8.55 -11.78 6.97
N THR A 48 7.60 -11.43 7.85
CA THR A 48 6.20 -11.90 7.85
C THR A 48 5.28 -10.77 8.32
N THR A 49 3.96 -10.94 8.20
CA THR A 49 3.00 -9.94 8.70
C THR A 49 3.05 -9.79 10.22
N GLU A 50 3.27 -10.89 10.94
CA GLU A 50 3.33 -10.90 12.41
C GLU A 50 4.54 -10.15 12.96
N ALA A 51 5.56 -9.91 12.14
CA ALA A 51 6.74 -9.13 12.52
C ALA A 51 6.48 -7.61 12.56
N SER A 52 5.31 -7.15 12.10
CA SER A 52 4.95 -5.74 12.16
C SER A 52 4.74 -5.27 13.59
N THR A 53 5.34 -4.13 13.93
CA THR A 53 5.07 -3.41 15.20
C THR A 53 4.15 -2.21 14.99
N ASN A 54 3.71 -1.96 13.76
CA ASN A 54 2.84 -0.84 13.38
C ASN A 54 1.81 -1.33 12.36
N ASP A 55 0.72 -1.89 12.88
CA ASP A 55 -0.39 -2.45 12.10
C ASP A 55 -1.03 -1.43 11.14
N PRO A 56 -1.31 -0.17 11.54
CA PRO A 56 -1.81 0.85 10.61
C PRO A 56 -0.88 1.12 9.42
N LEU A 57 0.44 1.12 9.65
CA LEU A 57 1.42 1.29 8.57
C LEU A 57 1.42 0.09 7.62
N LEU A 58 1.32 -1.13 8.16
CA LEU A 58 1.23 -2.36 7.37
C LEU A 58 0.01 -2.34 6.45
N GLU A 59 -1.17 -2.00 6.98
CA GLU A 59 -2.41 -1.90 6.22
C GLU A 59 -2.33 -0.82 5.13
N THR A 60 -1.83 0.37 5.47
CA THR A 60 -1.70 1.48 4.52
C THR A 60 -0.81 1.11 3.34
N VAL A 61 0.35 0.50 3.59
CA VAL A 61 1.24 0.07 2.51
C VAL A 61 0.64 -1.11 1.73
N ALA A 62 -0.08 -2.02 2.38
CA ALA A 62 -0.84 -3.09 1.72
C ALA A 62 -1.86 -2.54 0.71
N ILE A 63 -2.63 -1.52 1.10
CA ILE A 63 -3.61 -0.85 0.25
C ILE A 63 -2.93 -0.21 -0.97
N ILE A 64 -1.80 0.49 -0.78
CA ILE A 64 -1.06 1.07 -1.91
C ILE A 64 -0.56 -0.01 -2.88
N GLU A 65 0.00 -1.11 -2.36
CA GLU A 65 0.57 -2.18 -3.19
C GLU A 65 -0.49 -3.03 -3.91
N VAL A 66 -1.71 -3.14 -3.38
CA VAL A 66 -2.81 -3.80 -4.11
C VAL A 66 -3.30 -2.94 -5.26
N TRP A 67 -3.45 -1.63 -5.08
CA TRP A 67 -3.80 -0.71 -6.17
C TRP A 67 -2.72 -0.66 -7.27
N ARG A 68 -1.43 -0.74 -6.90
CA ARG A 68 -0.34 -0.94 -7.86
C ARG A 68 -0.45 -2.26 -8.61
N SER A 69 -0.89 -3.33 -7.96
CA SER A 69 -1.15 -4.61 -8.62
C SER A 69 -2.30 -4.50 -9.63
N VAL A 70 -3.37 -3.77 -9.28
CA VAL A 70 -4.48 -3.48 -10.20
C VAL A 70 -4.01 -2.66 -11.41
N ALA A 71 -3.23 -1.60 -11.19
CA ALA A 71 -2.68 -0.78 -12.28
C ALA A 71 -1.81 -1.62 -13.23
N ASN A 72 -0.98 -2.52 -12.70
CA ASN A 72 -0.16 -3.42 -13.50
C ASN A 72 -1.01 -4.47 -14.26
N ALA A 73 -2.02 -5.04 -13.62
CA ALA A 73 -2.90 -6.03 -14.25
C ALA A 73 -3.73 -5.45 -15.41
N THR A 74 -3.90 -4.12 -15.44
CA THR A 74 -4.68 -3.39 -16.43
C THR A 74 -3.83 -2.73 -17.52
N VAL A 75 -2.49 -2.75 -17.42
CA VAL A 75 -1.59 -1.99 -18.31
C VAL A 75 -1.37 -2.61 -19.70
N THR A 76 -1.41 -3.94 -19.84
CA THR A 76 -1.03 -4.66 -21.08
C THR A 76 -2.18 -5.26 -21.87
N ALA A 77 -3.44 -5.14 -21.42
CA ALA A 77 -4.57 -5.74 -22.11
C ALA A 77 -5.19 -4.76 -23.12
N ILE A 78 -4.98 -5.04 -24.42
CA ILE A 78 -5.65 -4.39 -25.55
C ILE A 78 -7.17 -4.59 -25.38
N ASN A 79 -7.94 -3.52 -25.62
CA ASN A 79 -9.41 -3.48 -25.58
C ASN A 79 -10.02 -4.81 -26.07
N PHE A 80 -10.88 -5.44 -25.28
CA PHE A 80 -11.69 -6.55 -25.76
C PHE A 80 -13.17 -6.14 -25.76
N GLU A 81 -13.79 -6.31 -26.92
CA GLU A 81 -15.24 -6.29 -27.05
C GLU A 81 -15.76 -7.62 -26.50
N ALA A 82 -16.67 -7.55 -25.54
CA ALA A 82 -17.46 -8.69 -25.08
C ALA A 82 -18.93 -8.35 -25.28
N ASP A 83 -19.72 -9.34 -25.73
CA ASP A 83 -21.16 -9.19 -25.92
C ASP A 83 -21.81 -8.74 -24.60
N GLY A 84 -22.26 -7.49 -24.56
CA GLY A 84 -22.93 -6.89 -23.39
C GLY A 84 -22.37 -5.56 -22.89
N GLY A 85 -21.22 -5.09 -23.40
CA GLY A 85 -20.76 -3.73 -23.10
C GLY A 85 -19.28 -3.47 -23.38
N THR A 86 -18.93 -2.20 -23.54
CA THR A 86 -17.53 -1.75 -23.67
C THR A 86 -16.93 -1.55 -22.28
N PHE A 87 -16.21 -2.56 -21.78
CA PHE A 87 -15.44 -2.40 -20.54
C PHE A 87 -14.09 -1.77 -20.87
N ASN A 88 -14.01 -0.45 -20.73
CA ASN A 88 -12.80 0.29 -21.05
C ASN A 88 -11.76 0.11 -19.93
N ARG A 89 -10.96 -0.96 -20.01
CA ARG A 89 -9.89 -1.25 -19.03
C ARG A 89 -8.88 -0.10 -18.89
N LYS A 90 -8.79 0.80 -19.89
CA LYS A 90 -8.05 2.06 -19.79
C LYS A 90 -8.58 2.95 -18.66
N ASP A 91 -9.90 3.08 -18.52
CA ASP A 91 -10.51 3.90 -17.47
C ASP A 91 -10.25 3.30 -16.08
N MET A 92 -10.23 1.97 -15.99
CA MET A 92 -9.87 1.25 -14.77
C MET A 92 -8.38 1.37 -14.44
N HIS A 93 -7.50 1.32 -15.44
CA HIS A 93 -6.07 1.61 -15.27
C HIS A 93 -5.85 3.04 -14.78
N ASP A 94 -6.45 4.03 -15.46
CA ASP A 94 -6.34 5.44 -15.09
C ASP A 94 -6.89 5.68 -13.67
N HIS A 95 -8.00 5.03 -13.30
CA HIS A 95 -8.54 5.07 -11.95
C HIS A 95 -7.56 4.48 -10.93
N ALA A 96 -7.02 3.28 -11.18
CA ALA A 96 -6.05 2.66 -10.30
C ALA A 96 -4.79 3.52 -10.11
N VAL A 97 -4.29 4.12 -11.19
CA VAL A 97 -3.15 5.06 -11.11
C VAL A 97 -3.50 6.30 -10.28
N ARG A 98 -4.72 6.85 -10.40
CA ARG A 98 -5.17 7.97 -9.55
C ARG A 98 -5.22 7.57 -8.08
N MET A 99 -5.78 6.39 -7.77
CA MET A 99 -5.86 5.87 -6.40
C MET A 99 -4.46 5.70 -5.79
N VAL A 100 -3.51 5.09 -6.53
CA VAL A 100 -2.12 4.98 -6.06
C VAL A 100 -1.53 6.36 -5.73
N LYS A 101 -1.69 7.35 -6.61
CA LYS A 101 -1.15 8.70 -6.38
C LYS A 101 -1.79 9.39 -5.17
N GLN A 102 -3.11 9.25 -5.00
CA GLN A 102 -3.82 9.83 -3.87
C GLN A 102 -3.34 9.20 -2.55
N LEU A 103 -3.31 7.88 -2.48
CA LEU A 103 -2.89 7.14 -1.29
C LEU A 103 -1.42 7.40 -0.95
N GLU A 104 -0.55 7.54 -1.95
CA GLU A 104 0.85 7.92 -1.72
C GLU A 104 0.99 9.36 -1.18
N ALA A 105 0.17 10.30 -1.65
CA ALA A 105 0.17 11.67 -1.15
C ALA A 105 -0.35 11.76 0.30
N GLU A 106 -1.42 11.01 0.61
CA GLU A 106 -1.94 10.87 1.96
C GLU A 106 -0.92 10.21 2.89
N PHE A 107 -0.22 9.19 2.40
CA PHE A 107 0.84 8.51 3.15
C PHE A 107 1.99 9.45 3.52
N VAL A 108 2.47 10.28 2.58
CA VAL A 108 3.53 11.26 2.85
C VAL A 108 3.08 12.32 3.87
N THR A 109 1.82 12.75 3.78
CA THR A 109 1.29 13.84 4.62
C THR A 109 0.99 13.38 6.05
N ASN A 110 0.61 12.11 6.23
CA ASN A 110 0.22 11.52 7.51
C ASN A 110 1.32 10.69 8.18
N GLN A 111 2.58 10.78 7.72
CA GLN A 111 3.67 10.12 8.43
C GLN A 111 3.80 10.75 9.83
N PRO A 112 3.89 9.93 10.90
CA PRO A 112 4.19 10.47 12.22
C PRO A 112 5.55 11.15 12.13
N VAL A 113 5.58 12.46 12.38
CA VAL A 113 6.82 13.20 12.57
C VAL A 113 7.51 12.53 13.76
N VAL A 114 8.60 11.81 13.47
CA VAL A 114 9.55 11.44 14.52
C VAL A 114 10.12 12.77 15.01
N ILE A 115 9.57 13.29 16.11
CA ILE A 115 10.28 14.30 16.87
C ILE A 115 11.44 13.52 17.49
N GLU A 116 12.58 13.49 16.80
CA GLU A 116 13.83 13.23 17.48
C GLU A 116 13.92 14.29 18.56
N GLU A 117 13.72 13.90 19.82
CA GLU A 117 14.14 14.75 20.94
C GLU A 117 15.62 15.02 20.71
N ALA A 118 15.92 16.24 20.25
CA ALA A 118 17.28 16.70 20.18
C ALA A 118 17.87 16.45 21.58
N PRO A 119 19.00 15.72 21.72
CA PRO A 119 19.61 15.59 23.02
C PRO A 119 19.84 17.00 23.52
N MET A 120 19.23 17.35 24.66
CA MET A 120 19.47 18.65 25.27
C MET A 120 20.97 18.80 25.39
N SER A 121 21.53 19.67 24.54
CA SER A 121 22.91 20.08 24.59
C SER A 121 23.08 20.77 25.94
N GLY A 122 23.47 19.98 26.93
CA GLY A 122 23.93 20.48 28.21
C GLY A 122 25.15 21.36 27.94
N THR A 123 24.87 22.66 27.89
CA THR A 123 25.76 23.75 28.29
C THR A 123 27.21 23.62 27.83
N LEU A 124 27.52 24.33 26.73
CA LEU A 124 28.77 25.04 26.59
C LEU A 124 29.07 25.82 27.88
N ASP A 125 30.14 25.48 28.58
CA ASP A 125 30.87 26.48 29.35
C ASP A 125 32.38 26.36 29.14
N THR A 126 32.82 27.22 28.21
CA THR A 126 34.01 28.07 28.28
C THR A 126 35.38 27.43 28.55
N PHE A 127 36.07 27.13 27.44
CA PHE A 127 37.48 27.47 27.33
C PHE A 127 37.66 28.99 27.48
N SER A 128 38.40 29.43 28.50
CA SER A 128 39.09 30.72 28.47
C SER A 128 40.44 30.59 29.16
N ARG A 129 41.46 30.92 28.38
CA ARG A 129 42.90 30.95 28.69
C ARG A 129 43.20 31.87 29.87
N TRP A 130 44.18 31.52 30.71
CA TRP A 130 45.47 32.20 30.96
C TRP A 130 46.38 31.25 31.73
#